data_AF-A0A6I3IVU0-F1
#
_entry.id   AF-A0A6I3IVU0-F1
#
_cell.length_a   1.000
_cell.length_b   1.000
_cell.length_c   1.000
_cell.angle_alpha   90.00
_cell.angle_beta   90.00
_cell.angle_gamma   90.00
#
_symmetry.space_group_name_H-M   'P 1'
#
loop_
_entity.id
_entity.type
_entity.pdbx_description
1 polymer ?
#
loop_
_entity_poly.entity_id
_entity_poly.type
_entity_poly.pdbx_seq_one_letter_code
_entity_poly.pdbx_strand_id
1 'polypeptide(L)'
;MTRHTLRSLRRAWSGLRPLAPEEVLATSVGDLRASFVAPLGRVAPRGLALVGLRDWHGKRFRADDRGSVTGVNLVRRGGALEETMPMVVTLGVSLVDDLPALLVTYPPSTRKPWPWVRDELRGLPDGTVVGMTVVDLPGLRAAGGMPFLLTPG
;
A
#
# COMPACT_ATOMS: atom_id res chain seq x y z
N MET A 1 -19.40 -11.87 -0.53
CA MET A 1 -18.22 -10.98 -0.61
C MET A 1 -17.82 -10.82 -2.08
N THR A 2 -17.73 -9.59 -2.57
CA THR A 2 -17.34 -9.31 -3.97
C THR A 2 -15.88 -9.70 -4.19
N ARG A 3 -15.61 -10.51 -5.22
CA ARG A 3 -14.23 -10.90 -5.55
C ARG A 3 -13.54 -9.79 -6.32
N HIS A 4 -12.58 -9.10 -5.69
CA HIS A 4 -11.79 -8.09 -6.36
C HIS A 4 -10.72 -8.70 -7.29
N THR A 5 -10.52 -8.03 -8.43
CA THR A 5 -9.49 -8.32 -9.44
C THR A 5 -8.71 -7.05 -9.73
N LEU A 6 -7.53 -7.19 -10.38
CA LEU A 6 -6.75 -6.03 -10.84
C LEU A 6 -7.60 -5.09 -11.69
N ARG A 7 -8.36 -5.65 -12.65
CA ARG A 7 -9.18 -4.86 -13.56
C ARG A 7 -10.35 -4.19 -12.84
N SER A 8 -10.99 -4.87 -11.89
CA SER A 8 -12.10 -4.27 -11.14
C SER A 8 -11.62 -3.14 -10.23
N LEU A 9 -10.49 -3.31 -9.52
CA LEU A 9 -9.97 -2.28 -8.62
C LEU A 9 -9.43 -1.06 -9.38
N ARG A 10 -8.72 -1.27 -10.49
CA ARG A 10 -8.30 -0.15 -11.36
C ARG A 10 -9.48 0.66 -11.87
N ARG A 11 -10.58 0.01 -12.28
CA ARG A 11 -11.80 0.71 -12.72
C ARG A 11 -12.53 1.43 -11.60
N ALA A 12 -12.52 0.85 -10.40
CA ALA A 12 -13.18 1.44 -9.24
C ALA A 12 -12.36 2.58 -8.61
N TRP A 13 -11.05 2.65 -8.87
CA TRP A 13 -10.09 3.51 -8.17
C TRP A 13 -10.58 4.95 -7.98
N SER A 14 -11.01 5.61 -9.05
CA SER A 14 -11.48 7.00 -9.02
C SER A 14 -12.78 7.24 -8.27
N GLY A 15 -13.57 6.18 -8.04
CA GLY A 15 -14.77 6.23 -7.20
C GLY A 15 -14.53 5.83 -5.74
N LEU A 16 -13.31 5.40 -5.37
CA LEU A 16 -13.01 5.03 -3.99
C LEU A 16 -12.86 6.28 -3.11
N ARG A 17 -13.23 6.14 -1.84
CA ARG A 17 -13.16 7.25 -0.88
C ARG A 17 -11.70 7.52 -0.48
N PRO A 18 -11.22 8.77 -0.48
CA PRO A 18 -9.91 9.10 0.08
C PRO A 18 -9.89 8.81 1.59
N LEU A 19 -8.74 8.36 2.09
CA LEU A 19 -8.51 8.13 3.51
C LEU A 19 -7.75 9.31 4.12
N ALA A 20 -8.16 9.74 5.30
CA ALA A 20 -7.33 10.60 6.14
C ALA A 20 -6.30 9.76 6.93
N PRO A 21 -5.15 10.34 7.34
CA PRO A 21 -4.12 9.60 8.07
C PRO A 21 -4.63 8.94 9.37
N GLU A 22 -5.52 9.60 10.10
CA GLU A 22 -6.13 9.08 11.32
C GLU A 22 -7.04 7.87 11.06
N GLU A 23 -7.64 7.77 9.87
CA GLU A 23 -8.50 6.64 9.52
C GLU A 23 -7.70 5.38 9.26
N VAL A 24 -6.48 5.49 8.72
CA VAL A 24 -5.61 4.32 8.58
C VAL A 24 -5.18 3.81 9.95
N LEU A 25 -4.94 4.70 10.92
CA LEU A 25 -4.66 4.33 12.32
C LEU A 25 -5.85 3.63 12.98
N ALA A 26 -7.06 4.16 12.81
CA ALA A 26 -8.27 3.58 13.38
C ALA A 26 -8.61 2.22 12.74
N THR A 27 -8.30 2.05 11.46
CA THR A 27 -8.42 0.76 10.76
C THR A 27 -7.30 -0.21 11.18
N SER A 28 -6.13 0.33 11.56
CA SER A 28 -4.95 -0.41 11.97
C SER A 28 -4.73 -0.37 13.48
N VAL A 29 -5.71 -0.76 14.31
CA VAL A 29 -5.46 -1.07 15.75
C VAL A 29 -4.57 -2.34 15.87
N GLY A 30 -3.48 -2.40 15.10
CA GLY A 30 -2.71 -3.59 14.77
C GLY A 30 -2.14 -3.54 13.35
N ASP A 31 -1.80 -4.72 12.86
CA ASP A 31 -1.16 -4.93 11.57
C ASP A 31 -2.22 -5.05 10.47
N LEU A 32 -2.07 -4.28 9.38
CA LEU A 32 -2.90 -4.47 8.21
C LEU A 32 -2.29 -5.55 7.32
N ARG A 33 -3.00 -6.66 7.20
CA ARG A 33 -2.60 -7.79 6.35
C ARG A 33 -2.84 -7.45 4.89
N ALA A 34 -1.81 -7.65 4.08
CA ALA A 34 -1.90 -7.53 2.64
C ALA A 34 -2.47 -8.79 1.98
N SER A 35 -3.29 -8.58 0.94
CA SER A 35 -3.65 -9.62 -0.02
C SER A 35 -3.61 -9.09 -1.44
N PHE A 36 -3.19 -9.95 -2.37
CA PHE A 36 -3.15 -9.61 -3.78
C PHE A 36 -4.41 -10.09 -4.48
N VAL A 37 -4.89 -9.28 -5.41
CA VAL A 37 -6.02 -9.62 -6.28
C VAL A 37 -5.54 -10.36 -7.53
N ALA A 38 -6.41 -11.14 -8.17
CA ALA A 38 -6.07 -11.81 -9.42
C ALA A 38 -5.81 -10.78 -10.55
N PRO A 39 -4.78 -10.98 -11.40
CA PRO A 39 -3.85 -12.12 -11.45
C PRO A 39 -2.59 -11.95 -10.57
N LEU A 40 -2.44 -10.83 -9.87
CA LEU A 40 -1.22 -10.46 -9.13
C LEU A 40 -0.85 -11.47 -8.04
N GLY A 41 -1.81 -12.20 -7.47
CA GLY A 41 -1.55 -13.20 -6.42
C GLY A 41 -0.50 -14.27 -6.75
N ARG A 42 -0.20 -14.52 -8.04
CA ARG A 42 0.84 -15.49 -8.44
C ARG A 42 2.20 -14.85 -8.75
N VAL A 43 2.22 -13.57 -9.11
CA VAL A 43 3.41 -12.88 -9.66
C VAL A 43 4.00 -11.88 -8.67
N ALA A 44 3.15 -11.14 -7.96
CA ALA A 44 3.59 -10.10 -7.03
C ALA A 44 4.48 -10.63 -5.89
N PRO A 45 4.19 -11.78 -5.25
CA PRO A 45 5.05 -12.29 -4.18
C PRO A 45 6.50 -12.55 -4.62
N ARG A 46 6.68 -13.08 -5.85
CA ARG A 46 8.02 -13.33 -6.40
C ARG A 46 8.76 -12.03 -6.72
N GLY A 47 8.06 -11.07 -7.34
CA GLY A 47 8.62 -9.75 -7.62
C GLY A 47 9.06 -9.04 -6.35
N LEU A 48 8.19 -9.03 -5.33
CA LEU A 48 8.49 -8.44 -4.02
C LEU A 48 9.69 -9.10 -3.33
N ALA A 49 9.83 -10.42 -3.43
CA ALA A 49 10.99 -11.12 -2.90
C ALA A 49 12.32 -10.61 -3.49
N LEU A 50 12.36 -10.28 -4.78
CA LEU A 50 13.56 -9.76 -5.45
C LEU A 50 13.92 -8.34 -4.96
N VAL A 51 12.93 -7.55 -4.58
CA VAL A 51 13.12 -6.17 -4.10
C VAL A 51 13.19 -6.04 -2.58
N GLY A 52 13.30 -7.16 -1.85
CA GLY A 52 13.56 -7.17 -0.40
C GLY A 52 12.32 -7.34 0.49
N LEU A 53 11.16 -7.62 -0.10
CA LEU A 53 9.90 -7.92 0.60
C LEU A 53 9.47 -9.39 0.37
N ARG A 54 10.41 -10.33 0.54
CA ARG A 54 10.07 -11.76 0.57
C ARG A 54 9.10 -12.01 1.74
N ASP A 55 8.06 -12.79 1.48
CA ASP A 55 7.02 -13.12 2.45
C ASP A 55 6.37 -11.89 3.09
N TRP A 56 6.17 -10.86 2.27
CA TRP A 56 5.46 -9.65 2.68
C TRP A 56 4.09 -9.97 3.26
N HIS A 57 3.89 -9.53 4.50
CA HIS A 57 2.68 -9.75 5.26
C HIS A 57 1.71 -8.58 5.14
N GLY A 58 2.22 -7.36 5.10
CA GLY A 58 1.38 -6.17 5.11
C GLY A 58 2.09 -4.91 5.62
N LYS A 59 1.34 -4.02 6.25
CA LYS A 59 1.84 -2.73 6.74
C LYS A 59 1.34 -2.47 8.16
N ARG A 60 2.16 -1.80 8.96
CA ARG A 60 1.78 -1.24 10.25
C ARG A 60 1.85 0.27 10.16
N PHE A 61 0.84 0.96 10.69
CA PHE A 61 0.80 2.42 10.77
C PHE A 61 0.83 2.85 12.23
N ARG A 62 1.49 3.97 12.52
CA ARG A 62 1.64 4.51 13.87
C ARG A 62 1.59 6.03 13.84
N ALA A 63 1.00 6.63 14.87
CA ALA A 63 1.24 8.03 15.17
C ALA A 63 2.65 8.17 15.78
N ASP A 64 3.38 9.21 15.40
CA ASP A 64 4.57 9.65 16.12
C ASP A 64 4.23 10.67 17.22
N ASP A 65 5.22 11.03 18.03
CA ASP A 65 5.05 11.97 19.15
C ASP A 65 4.64 13.39 18.70
N ARG A 66 4.74 13.69 17.40
CA ARG A 66 4.35 14.97 16.80
C ARG A 66 2.96 14.91 16.16
N GLY A 67 2.25 13.78 16.30
CA GLY A 67 0.93 13.57 15.72
C GLY A 67 0.94 13.26 14.23
N SER A 68 2.09 13.05 13.61
CA SER A 68 2.19 12.61 12.21
C SER A 68 2.03 11.10 12.11
N VAL A 69 1.52 10.61 10.98
CA VAL A 69 1.39 9.17 10.73
C VAL A 69 2.61 8.66 9.97
N THR A 70 3.20 7.59 10.47
CA THR A 70 4.28 6.85 9.81
C THR A 70 3.83 5.41 9.55
N GLY A 71 4.56 4.71 8.68
CA GLY A 71 4.30 3.31 8.41
C GLY A 71 5.57 2.48 8.34
N VAL A 72 5.42 1.16 8.40
CA VAL A 72 6.50 0.21 8.15
C VAL A 72 5.93 -1.04 7.47
N ASN A 73 6.67 -1.63 6.53
CA ASN A 73 6.27 -2.91 5.96
C ASN A 73 6.54 -4.03 6.96
N LEU A 74 5.68 -5.03 6.95
CA LEU A 74 5.82 -6.24 7.74
C LEU A 74 6.13 -7.40 6.83
N VAL A 75 7.15 -8.17 7.16
CA VAL A 75 7.51 -9.43 6.50
C VAL A 75 7.46 -10.57 7.50
N ARG A 76 7.14 -11.78 7.04
CA ARG A 76 7.21 -12.96 7.90
C ARG A 76 8.60 -13.60 7.80
N ARG A 77 9.27 -13.80 8.93
CA ARG A 77 10.56 -14.51 9.02
C ARG A 77 10.60 -15.36 10.28
N GLY A 78 11.02 -16.62 10.14
CA GLY A 78 11.11 -17.54 11.28
C GLY A 78 9.80 -17.71 12.07
N GLY A 79 8.63 -17.52 11.43
CA GLY A 79 7.32 -17.55 12.09
C GLY A 79 6.86 -16.22 12.69
N ALA A 80 7.74 -15.26 12.91
CA ALA A 80 7.44 -13.94 13.46
C ALA A 80 7.21 -12.88 12.37
N LEU A 81 6.59 -11.76 12.75
CA LEU A 81 6.51 -10.56 11.93
C LEU A 81 7.68 -9.64 12.27
N GLU A 82 8.44 -9.27 11.23
CA GLU A 82 9.54 -8.32 11.33
C GLU A 82 9.21 -7.03 10.57
N GLU A 83 9.59 -5.91 11.17
CA GLU A 83 9.50 -4.59 10.54
C GLU A 83 10.64 -4.36 9.55
N THR A 84 10.30 -3.80 8.39
CA THR A 84 11.28 -3.42 7.38
C THR A 84 10.79 -2.23 6.56
N MET A 85 11.71 -1.47 5.98
CA MET A 85 11.44 -0.35 5.08
C MET A 85 10.42 0.65 5.65
N PRO A 86 10.87 1.53 6.58
CA PRO A 86 10.04 2.62 7.08
C PRO A 86 9.46 3.46 5.95
N MET A 87 8.25 3.97 6.17
CA MET A 87 7.45 4.71 5.19
C MET A 87 6.96 6.01 5.79
N VAL A 88 6.84 7.02 4.93
CA VAL A 88 6.20 8.30 5.24
C VAL A 88 4.76 8.24 4.72
N VAL A 89 3.82 8.73 5.52
CA VAL A 89 2.40 8.76 5.18
C VAL A 89 1.93 10.21 5.10
N THR A 90 1.39 10.61 3.95
CA THR A 90 0.92 11.98 3.72
C THR A 90 -0.36 11.99 2.89
N LEU A 91 -1.17 13.04 3.03
CA LEU A 91 -2.22 13.32 2.05
C LEU A 91 -1.61 13.92 0.79
N GLY A 92 -2.13 13.53 -0.38
CA GLY A 92 -1.73 14.14 -1.63
C GLY A 92 -2.58 13.69 -2.81
N VAL A 93 -2.07 13.95 -4.01
CA VAL A 93 -2.75 13.70 -5.28
C VAL A 93 -2.27 12.39 -5.89
N SER A 94 -3.20 11.52 -6.29
CA SER A 94 -2.94 10.24 -6.96
C SER A 94 -2.22 10.44 -8.30
N LEU A 95 -1.22 9.62 -8.59
CA LEU A 95 -0.55 9.59 -9.90
C LEU A 95 -1.36 8.82 -10.96
N VAL A 96 -2.46 8.18 -10.54
CA VAL A 96 -3.30 7.35 -11.42
C VAL A 96 -4.45 8.15 -12.01
N ASP A 97 -5.04 9.07 -11.24
CA ASP A 97 -6.25 9.78 -11.64
C ASP A 97 -6.34 11.24 -11.17
N ASP A 98 -5.26 11.80 -10.62
CA ASP A 98 -5.19 13.18 -10.11
C ASP A 98 -6.22 13.52 -9.00
N LEU A 99 -6.82 12.50 -8.36
CA LEU A 99 -7.75 12.68 -7.23
C LEU A 99 -7.04 12.45 -5.89
N PRO A 100 -7.59 12.96 -4.76
CA PRO A 100 -7.00 12.77 -3.44
C PRO A 100 -6.77 11.30 -3.07
N ALA A 101 -5.63 11.01 -2.45
CA ALA A 101 -5.30 9.70 -1.89
C ALA A 101 -4.37 9.86 -0.69
N LEU A 102 -4.38 8.86 0.20
CA LEU A 102 -3.37 8.76 1.24
C LEU A 102 -2.12 8.11 0.64
N LEU A 103 -1.01 8.82 0.65
CA LEU A 103 0.23 8.44 0.00
C LEU A 103 1.14 7.77 1.01
N VAL A 104 1.77 6.68 0.58
CA VAL A 104 2.79 5.95 1.33
C VAL A 104 4.05 5.91 0.49
N THR A 105 5.06 6.66 0.92
CA THR A 105 6.33 6.82 0.19
C THR A 105 7.49 6.30 1.01
N TYR A 106 8.60 6.00 0.32
CA TYR A 106 9.82 5.50 0.93
C TYR A 106 10.88 6.60 0.90
N PRO A 107 11.63 6.83 2.01
CA PRO A 107 12.72 7.79 2.03
C PRO A 107 13.76 7.51 0.93
N PRO A 108 14.46 8.54 0.41
CA PRO A 108 15.50 8.37 -0.61
C PRO A 108 16.64 7.42 -0.22
N SER A 109 16.88 7.25 1.08
CA SER A 109 17.86 6.31 1.64
C SER A 109 17.42 4.84 1.59
N THR A 110 16.16 4.56 1.24
CA THR A 110 15.66 3.19 1.12
C THR A 110 16.29 2.50 -0.10
N ARG A 111 16.55 1.20 0.01
CA ARG A 111 17.08 0.38 -1.10
C ARG A 111 16.24 0.58 -2.37
N LYS A 112 16.88 0.67 -3.53
CA LYS A 112 16.15 0.70 -4.82
C LYS A 112 15.37 -0.61 -5.04
N PRO A 113 14.17 -0.56 -5.65
CA PRO A 113 13.56 0.60 -6.32
C PRO A 113 12.67 1.45 -5.41
N TRP A 114 12.61 1.20 -4.10
CA TRP A 114 11.59 1.77 -3.20
C TRP A 114 11.47 3.29 -3.21
N PRO A 115 12.55 4.10 -3.33
CA PRO A 115 12.41 5.55 -3.47
C PRO A 115 11.61 6.01 -4.71
N TRP A 116 11.42 5.13 -5.70
CA TRP A 116 10.61 5.38 -6.90
C TRP A 116 9.22 4.75 -6.81
N VAL A 117 8.95 4.01 -5.75
CA VAL A 117 7.67 3.35 -5.55
C VAL A 117 6.85 4.18 -4.58
N ARG A 118 5.57 4.34 -4.91
CA ARG A 118 4.58 4.92 -4.00
C ARG A 118 3.39 3.99 -3.94
N ASP A 119 2.92 3.70 -2.75
CA ASP A 119 1.60 3.11 -2.58
C ASP A 119 0.60 4.23 -2.32
N GLU A 120 -0.57 4.15 -2.95
CA GLU A 120 -1.68 5.09 -2.75
C GLU A 120 -2.84 4.34 -2.14
N LEU A 121 -3.47 4.91 -1.11
CA LEU A 121 -4.51 4.23 -0.35
C LEU A 121 -5.85 4.98 -0.44
N ARG A 122 -6.91 4.21 -0.66
CA ARG A 122 -8.31 4.65 -0.59
C ARG A 122 -9.15 3.58 0.11
N GLY A 123 -10.26 3.98 0.71
CA GLY A 123 -11.14 3.10 1.48
C GLY A 123 -12.29 2.53 0.66
N LEU A 124 -12.63 1.27 0.92
CA LEU A 124 -13.91 0.68 0.56
C LEU A 124 -14.95 0.91 1.67
N PRO A 125 -16.26 0.84 1.36
CA PRO A 125 -17.32 1.03 2.36
C PRO A 125 -17.31 0.01 3.51
N ASP A 126 -16.70 -1.16 3.30
CA ASP A 126 -16.62 -2.23 4.29
C ASP A 126 -15.40 -2.13 5.23
N GLY A 127 -14.64 -1.02 5.15
CA GLY A 127 -13.43 -0.81 5.94
C GLY A 127 -12.17 -1.43 5.34
N THR A 128 -12.27 -2.16 4.22
CA THR A 128 -11.09 -2.63 3.49
C THR A 128 -10.35 -1.43 2.90
N VAL A 129 -9.03 -1.42 3.01
CA VAL A 129 -8.18 -0.42 2.36
C VAL A 129 -7.69 -0.99 1.04
N VAL A 130 -7.88 -0.24 -0.05
CA VAL A 130 -7.31 -0.55 -1.36
C VAL A 130 -6.02 0.22 -1.50
N GLY A 131 -4.92 -0.51 -1.64
CA GLY A 131 -3.63 0.05 -2.03
C GLY A 131 -3.41 -0.05 -3.53
N MET A 132 -2.82 0.98 -4.12
CA MET A 132 -2.40 1.03 -5.51
C MET A 132 -0.91 1.34 -5.56
N THR A 133 -0.08 0.36 -5.90
CA THR A 133 1.36 0.57 -6.06
C THR A 133 1.63 1.21 -7.42
N VAL A 134 2.29 2.37 -7.44
CA VAL A 134 2.70 3.10 -8.63
C VAL A 134 4.22 3.24 -8.63
N VAL A 135 4.82 3.06 -9.81
CA VAL A 135 6.24 3.38 -10.02
C VAL A 135 6.31 4.79 -10.58
N ASP A 136 6.84 5.71 -9.79
CA ASP A 136 6.98 7.11 -10.09
C ASP A 136 8.23 7.38 -10.96
N LEU A 137 8.22 6.82 -12.17
CA LEU A 137 9.20 7.07 -13.21
C LEU A 137 8.48 7.45 -14.52
N PRO A 138 9.07 8.35 -15.33
CA PRO A 138 8.53 8.70 -16.65
C PRO A 138 8.23 7.43 -17.48
N GLY A 139 7.05 7.37 -18.09
CA GLY A 139 6.60 6.23 -18.90
C GLY A 139 6.04 5.03 -18.13
N LEU A 140 6.40 4.83 -16.86
CA LEU A 140 5.86 3.73 -16.04
C LEU A 140 4.54 4.08 -15.34
N ARG A 141 4.26 5.37 -15.13
CA ARG A 141 2.99 5.85 -14.56
C ARG A 141 1.77 5.41 -15.38
N ALA A 142 1.91 5.34 -16.72
CA ALA A 142 0.84 4.93 -17.63
C ALA A 142 0.40 3.45 -17.49
N ALA A 143 1.13 2.63 -16.73
CA ALA A 143 0.77 1.23 -16.50
C ALA A 143 -0.47 1.05 -15.61
N GLY A 144 -0.99 2.12 -14.98
CA GLY A 144 -2.26 2.13 -14.23
C GLY A 144 -2.20 1.50 -12.84
N GLY A 145 -0.99 1.37 -12.26
CA GLY A 145 -0.76 0.91 -10.88
C GLY A 145 -1.08 -0.57 -10.60
N MET A 146 -0.50 -1.16 -9.56
CA MET A 146 -0.72 -2.56 -9.19
C MET A 146 -1.52 -2.62 -7.88
N PRO A 147 -2.82 -2.99 -7.92
CA PRO A 147 -3.63 -2.94 -6.73
C PRO A 147 -3.39 -4.13 -5.79
N PHE A 148 -3.54 -3.86 -4.49
CA PHE A 148 -3.57 -4.82 -3.40
C PHE A 148 -4.62 -4.39 -2.37
N LEU A 149 -4.98 -5.29 -1.47
CA LEU A 149 -5.91 -5.00 -0.37
C LEU A 149 -5.17 -5.06 0.95
N LEU A 150 -5.61 -4.23 1.89
CA LEU A 150 -5.18 -4.20 3.28
C LEU A 150 -6.43 -4.38 4.15
N THR A 151 -6.39 -5.35 5.04
CA THR A 151 -7.47 -5.64 5.99
C THR A 151 -6.88 -5.77 7.40
N PRO A 152 -7.63 -5.44 8.46
CA PRO A 152 -7.22 -5.77 9.83
C PRO A 152 -6.85 -7.26 9.94
N GLY A 153 -5.73 -7.54 10.61
CA GLY A 153 -5.20 -8.89 10.85
C GLY A 153 -5.88 -9.65 11.97
#